data_AF-A0A7J7W559-F1
#
_entry.id   AF-A0A7J7W559-F1
#
_cell.length_a   1.000
_cell.length_b   1.000
_cell.length_c   1.000
_cell.angle_alpha   90.00
_cell.angle_beta   90.00
_cell.angle_gamma   90.00
#
_symmetry.space_group_name_H-M   'P 1'
#
loop_
_entity.id
_entity.type
_entity.pdbx_description
1 polymer ?
#
loop_
_entity_poly.entity_id
_entity_poly.type
_entity_poly.pdbx_seq_one_letter_code
_entity_poly.pdbx_strand_id
1 'polypeptide(L)'
;MSKEMADQKEAGGKEAYSDQIKESGKEEEPPAASSHGQGWHPGGKTARNSRPEPGARPSAVSTMVNDPPVPAMLWAQEVGHVLAGRARKLLLQFGVFFCTILLLLWVSVFLYGSFYYSYMPTVSHLSPVHFYYRTDCDPSTSLLCSFPVANVSLARSGRDRVLMYGQPYRVTLELELPESPVNQGLGMFLVTISCYTRGGRIISTSSRSVMLHYRSDLLQMIDTLVFSSLLLFGFAEQKQLLEVELYPEYRENSYVPTTGAFIEVHSKRIQLYGAYLRIHAHFSGLRYLLYNFPMTCAFVGVASNFTFLSVIVLFSYMQWVWGGIWPRHRFALQVNIRKRDGSRKEVQGRISARQPGQEESTQLSDITESYSTLQTLPPS
;
A
#
# COMPACT_ATOMS: atom_id res chain seq x y z
N MET A 1 -18.29 -38.98 28.73
CA MET A 1 -17.20 -38.08 28.32
C MET A 1 -16.90 -38.40 26.86
N SER A 2 -17.69 -37.80 25.96
CA SER A 2 -17.71 -38.06 24.52
C SER A 2 -17.82 -36.74 23.77
N LYS A 3 -17.13 -36.66 22.63
CA LYS A 3 -17.03 -35.56 21.66
C LYS A 3 -18.36 -35.26 20.95
N GLU A 4 -18.59 -33.99 20.60
CA GLU A 4 -19.07 -33.46 19.29
C GLU A 4 -19.10 -31.92 19.39
N MET A 5 -18.19 -31.17 18.76
CA MET A 5 -18.21 -30.67 17.36
C MET A 5 -19.46 -29.83 17.04
N ALA A 6 -19.33 -28.51 17.21
CA ALA A 6 -20.28 -27.51 16.72
C ALA A 6 -19.75 -26.92 15.41
N ASP A 7 -20.53 -27.06 14.34
CA ASP A 7 -20.40 -26.33 13.09
C ASP A 7 -21.77 -25.67 12.84
N GLN A 8 -21.85 -24.35 12.91
CA GLN A 8 -23.02 -23.63 12.40
C GLN A 8 -22.59 -22.29 11.81
N LYS A 9 -22.82 -22.22 10.50
CA LYS A 9 -22.35 -21.24 9.54
C LYS A 9 -23.38 -20.11 9.41
N GLU A 10 -22.90 -18.87 9.49
CA GLU A 10 -23.68 -17.64 9.25
C GLU A 10 -24.26 -17.60 7.83
N ALA A 11 -25.52 -17.22 7.73
CA ALA A 11 -26.18 -16.80 6.50
C ALA A 11 -26.43 -15.29 6.56
N GLY A 12 -25.64 -14.52 5.81
CA GLY A 12 -25.87 -13.09 5.54
C GLY A 12 -26.26 -12.89 4.08
N GLY A 13 -27.53 -12.57 3.84
CA GLY A 13 -28.05 -12.22 2.52
C GLY A 13 -27.66 -10.79 2.13
N LYS A 14 -27.25 -10.60 0.87
CA LYS A 14 -27.18 -9.30 0.20
C LYS A 14 -28.10 -9.34 -1.01
N GLU A 15 -29.10 -8.46 -0.99
CA GLU A 15 -29.92 -8.11 -2.15
C GLU A 15 -29.14 -7.20 -3.09
N ALA A 16 -29.26 -7.45 -4.40
CA ALA A 16 -28.77 -6.60 -5.47
C ALA A 16 -29.96 -6.23 -6.37
N TYR A 17 -30.21 -4.93 -6.49
CA TYR A 17 -31.21 -4.32 -7.36
C TYR A 17 -30.59 -4.10 -8.74
N SER A 18 -31.23 -4.61 -9.80
CA SER A 18 -30.85 -4.35 -11.20
C SER A 18 -32.13 -4.08 -11.98
N ASP A 19 -32.24 -2.88 -12.55
CA ASP A 19 -33.34 -2.47 -13.41
C ASP A 19 -32.88 -2.34 -14.87
N GLN A 20 -33.64 -3.03 -15.74
CA GLN A 20 -34.08 -2.78 -17.12
C GLN A 20 -33.10 -2.20 -18.17
N ILE A 21 -33.16 -2.57 -19.46
CA ILE A 21 -34.29 -2.42 -20.40
C ILE A 21 -34.07 -3.37 -21.60
N LYS A 22 -35.14 -3.99 -22.11
CA LYS A 22 -35.16 -4.85 -23.31
C LYS A 22 -36.21 -4.37 -24.33
N GLU A 23 -35.76 -4.29 -25.58
CA GLU A 23 -36.44 -4.53 -26.89
C GLU A 23 -37.84 -4.03 -27.22
N SER A 24 -37.91 -3.37 -28.39
CA SER A 24 -38.96 -3.42 -29.42
C SER A 24 -38.27 -3.05 -30.74
N GLY A 25 -38.43 -3.62 -31.94
CA GLY A 25 -39.28 -4.66 -32.51
C GLY A 25 -39.51 -4.33 -34.00
N LYS A 26 -39.30 -5.30 -34.92
CA LYS A 26 -39.81 -5.42 -36.33
C LYS A 26 -39.35 -4.42 -37.41
N GLU A 27 -39.36 -4.68 -38.72
CA GLU A 27 -39.43 -5.82 -39.68
C GLU A 27 -39.02 -5.22 -41.07
N GLU A 28 -38.86 -6.08 -42.10
CA GLU A 28 -38.89 -5.81 -43.57
C GLU A 28 -37.60 -5.54 -44.40
N GLU A 29 -37.59 -6.15 -45.61
CA GLU A 29 -36.57 -6.27 -46.69
C GLU A 29 -37.28 -6.01 -48.05
N PRO A 30 -36.65 -6.09 -49.26
CA PRO A 30 -35.64 -5.29 -50.01
C PRO A 30 -36.31 -4.53 -51.23
N PRO A 31 -35.74 -4.26 -52.45
CA PRO A 31 -34.36 -4.36 -53.04
C PRO A 31 -33.90 -3.16 -53.96
N ALA A 32 -32.65 -3.20 -54.47
CA ALA A 32 -32.22 -2.92 -55.88
C ALA A 32 -30.86 -2.19 -56.13
N ALA A 33 -30.08 -2.82 -57.03
CA ALA A 33 -28.98 -2.48 -57.96
C ALA A 33 -28.32 -1.07 -58.18
N SER A 34 -27.00 -1.14 -58.47
CA SER A 34 -26.13 -0.29 -59.36
C SER A 34 -25.81 1.16 -58.89
N SER A 35 -24.72 1.89 -59.21
CA SER A 35 -23.50 1.82 -60.04
C SER A 35 -22.57 3.02 -59.68
N HIS A 36 -21.34 3.08 -60.24
CA HIS A 36 -20.27 4.14 -60.27
C HIS A 36 -18.97 3.75 -59.53
N GLY A 37 -17.75 3.71 -60.10
CA GLY A 37 -17.26 4.01 -61.45
C GLY A 37 -16.35 5.26 -61.52
N GLN A 38 -15.02 5.08 -61.55
CA GLN A 38 -13.98 5.93 -62.18
C GLN A 38 -12.74 5.02 -62.40
N GLY A 39 -12.05 4.85 -63.54
CA GLY A 39 -12.11 5.43 -64.88
C GLY A 39 -10.79 6.12 -65.24
N TRP A 40 -9.88 5.49 -66.01
CA TRP A 40 -9.18 6.10 -67.18
C TRP A 40 -8.05 5.23 -67.82
N HIS A 41 -8.17 5.11 -69.15
CA HIS A 41 -7.18 4.83 -70.23
C HIS A 41 -7.17 6.11 -71.11
N PRO A 42 -6.25 6.38 -72.08
CA PRO A 42 -5.72 5.49 -73.16
C PRO A 42 -4.22 5.78 -73.48
N GLY A 43 -3.47 5.24 -74.45
CA GLY A 43 -3.63 4.37 -75.63
C GLY A 43 -2.58 4.80 -76.69
N GLY A 44 -1.92 3.88 -77.44
CA GLY A 44 -1.12 4.24 -78.63
C GLY A 44 0.02 3.29 -79.09
N LYS A 45 -0.26 2.48 -80.14
CA LYS A 45 0.51 1.97 -81.33
C LYS A 45 2.03 2.30 -81.46
N THR A 46 2.98 1.54 -82.05
CA THR A 46 3.05 0.46 -83.09
C THR A 46 4.53 0.00 -83.31
N ALA A 47 4.72 -1.11 -84.08
CA ALA A 47 5.90 -1.56 -84.88
C ALA A 47 6.87 -2.59 -84.22
N ARG A 48 7.45 -3.62 -84.87
CA ARG A 48 7.31 -4.30 -86.18
C ARG A 48 8.20 -5.58 -86.14
N ASN A 49 7.63 -6.71 -86.57
CA ASN A 49 8.15 -8.00 -87.11
C ASN A 49 9.61 -8.48 -86.96
N SER A 50 9.77 -9.78 -86.62
CA SER A 50 10.21 -10.84 -87.57
C SER A 50 10.08 -12.28 -86.98
N ARG A 51 9.71 -13.24 -87.84
CA ARG A 51 9.53 -14.72 -87.71
C ARG A 51 10.52 -15.37 -88.74
N PRO A 52 11.06 -16.64 -88.70
CA PRO A 52 10.41 -17.98 -88.53
C PRO A 52 11.19 -19.08 -87.71
N GLU A 53 10.55 -20.01 -86.96
CA GLU A 53 10.16 -21.43 -87.24
C GLU A 53 11.32 -22.46 -87.48
N PRO A 54 11.14 -23.80 -87.35
CA PRO A 54 11.03 -24.61 -86.11
C PRO A 54 11.98 -25.84 -86.14
N GLY A 55 12.07 -26.67 -85.08
CA GLY A 55 12.76 -27.96 -85.24
C GLY A 55 12.96 -28.83 -84.00
N ALA A 56 12.41 -30.05 -84.08
CA ALA A 56 12.85 -31.29 -83.44
C ALA A 56 12.54 -31.55 -81.94
N ARG A 57 11.48 -32.33 -81.72
CA ARG A 57 11.47 -33.48 -80.77
C ARG A 57 12.41 -34.59 -81.32
N PRO A 58 12.99 -35.51 -80.51
CA PRO A 58 12.22 -36.35 -79.60
C PRO A 58 12.82 -36.71 -78.23
N SER A 59 11.90 -37.28 -77.46
CA SER A 59 11.95 -37.99 -76.19
C SER A 59 13.08 -39.01 -75.98
N ALA A 60 13.58 -39.09 -74.76
CA ALA A 60 13.90 -40.37 -74.12
C ALA A 60 13.68 -40.27 -72.61
N VAL A 61 12.80 -41.13 -72.11
CA VAL A 61 12.53 -41.41 -70.71
C VAL A 61 13.76 -42.07 -70.09
N SER A 62 14.17 -41.64 -68.89
CA SER A 62 14.85 -42.52 -67.94
C SER A 62 14.08 -42.52 -66.64
N THR A 63 13.58 -43.69 -66.31
CA THR A 63 12.86 -44.02 -65.09
C THR A 63 13.87 -44.44 -64.03
N MET A 64 13.57 -44.04 -62.79
CA MET A 64 14.08 -44.56 -61.51
C MET A 64 15.43 -44.03 -61.03
N VAL A 65 15.40 -43.33 -59.89
CA VAL A 65 15.79 -43.93 -58.61
C VAL A 65 15.22 -43.07 -57.48
N ASN A 66 14.50 -43.71 -56.56
CA ASN A 66 14.12 -43.12 -55.28
C ASN A 66 15.37 -43.04 -54.42
N ASP A 67 15.92 -41.83 -54.24
CA ASP A 67 16.81 -41.55 -53.11
C ASP A 67 15.96 -40.98 -51.96
N PRO A 68 16.08 -41.48 -50.72
CA PRO A 68 15.39 -40.90 -49.58
C PRO A 68 15.89 -39.45 -49.33
N PRO A 69 15.03 -38.52 -48.85
CA PRO A 69 15.43 -37.15 -48.56
C PRO A 69 16.21 -37.09 -47.23
N VAL A 70 17.34 -37.77 -47.14
CA VAL A 70 18.22 -37.79 -45.97
C VAL A 70 18.83 -36.40 -45.68
N PRO A 71 19.16 -35.54 -46.67
CA PRO A 71 19.73 -34.23 -46.38
C PRO A 71 18.75 -33.27 -45.71
N ALA A 72 17.46 -33.33 -46.07
CA ALA A 72 16.44 -32.42 -45.56
C ALA A 72 16.02 -32.75 -44.12
N MET A 73 16.00 -34.05 -43.78
CA MET A 73 15.65 -34.51 -42.42
C MET A 73 16.75 -34.19 -41.40
N LEU A 74 18.02 -34.32 -41.80
CA LEU A 74 19.18 -33.89 -40.99
C LEU A 74 19.25 -32.37 -40.81
N TRP A 75 18.95 -31.61 -41.87
CA TRP A 75 18.84 -30.14 -41.78
C TRP A 75 17.70 -29.70 -40.86
N ALA A 76 16.54 -30.35 -40.94
CA ALA A 76 15.41 -30.07 -40.06
C ALA A 76 15.71 -30.39 -38.58
N GLN A 77 16.49 -31.45 -38.33
CA GLN A 77 16.92 -31.83 -36.99
C GLN A 77 17.92 -30.83 -36.39
N GLU A 78 18.92 -30.39 -37.15
CA GLU A 78 19.91 -29.38 -36.74
C GLU A 78 19.28 -28.00 -36.50
N VAL A 79 18.43 -27.54 -37.42
CA VAL A 79 17.66 -26.30 -37.23
C VAL A 79 16.69 -26.43 -36.06
N GLY A 80 16.07 -27.61 -35.87
CA GLY A 80 15.20 -27.90 -34.73
C GLY A 80 15.92 -27.82 -33.38
N HIS A 81 17.14 -28.36 -33.25
CA HIS A 81 17.93 -28.26 -32.03
C HIS A 81 18.42 -26.83 -31.74
N VAL A 82 18.85 -26.08 -32.77
CA VAL A 82 19.24 -24.67 -32.64
C VAL A 82 18.04 -23.78 -32.29
N LEU A 83 16.89 -24.01 -32.91
CA LEU A 83 15.65 -23.28 -32.64
C LEU A 83 15.08 -23.63 -31.26
N ALA A 84 15.13 -24.90 -30.84
CA ALA A 84 14.75 -25.33 -29.50
C ALA A 84 15.68 -24.74 -28.42
N GLY A 85 16.99 -24.65 -28.69
CA GLY A 85 17.96 -24.00 -27.80
C GLY A 85 17.72 -22.50 -27.66
N ARG A 86 17.40 -21.80 -28.76
CA ARG A 86 17.00 -20.38 -28.74
C ARG A 86 15.66 -20.18 -28.05
N ALA A 87 14.68 -21.03 -28.30
CA ALA A 87 13.37 -20.99 -27.64
C ALA A 87 13.49 -21.20 -26.13
N ARG A 88 14.32 -22.15 -25.66
CA ARG A 88 14.59 -22.35 -24.22
C ARG A 88 15.25 -21.13 -23.58
N LYS A 89 16.21 -20.49 -24.24
CA LYS A 89 16.85 -19.26 -23.76
C LYS A 89 15.86 -18.10 -23.68
N LEU A 90 15.02 -17.92 -24.69
CA LEU A 90 13.97 -16.89 -24.70
C LEU A 90 12.92 -17.16 -23.62
N LEU A 91 12.46 -18.40 -23.47
CA LEU A 91 11.54 -18.81 -22.39
C LEU A 91 12.10 -18.51 -21.00
N LEU A 92 13.38 -18.82 -20.76
CA LEU A 92 14.04 -18.50 -19.49
C LEU A 92 14.21 -16.99 -19.30
N GLN A 93 14.55 -16.24 -20.35
CA GLN A 93 14.65 -14.77 -20.28
C GLN A 93 13.30 -14.11 -20.00
N PHE A 94 12.25 -14.51 -20.71
CA PHE A 94 10.89 -14.04 -20.46
C PHE A 94 10.39 -14.47 -19.08
N GLY A 95 10.72 -15.68 -18.63
CA GLY A 95 10.41 -16.16 -17.29
C GLY A 95 11.08 -15.33 -16.21
N VAL A 96 12.37 -15.06 -16.33
CA VAL A 96 13.11 -14.19 -15.39
C VAL A 96 12.54 -12.77 -15.43
N PHE A 97 12.31 -12.20 -16.61
CA PHE A 97 11.73 -10.86 -16.75
C PHE A 97 10.33 -10.77 -16.10
N PHE A 98 9.48 -11.75 -16.35
CA PHE A 98 8.15 -11.84 -15.75
C PHE A 98 8.22 -11.97 -14.23
N CYS A 99 9.10 -12.85 -13.71
CA CYS A 99 9.35 -12.96 -12.27
C CYS A 99 9.85 -11.64 -11.67
N THR A 100 10.74 -10.91 -12.36
CA THR A 100 11.22 -9.61 -11.87
C THR A 100 10.11 -8.57 -11.82
N ILE A 101 9.23 -8.50 -12.83
CA ILE A 101 8.07 -7.59 -12.82
C ILE A 101 7.12 -7.94 -11.68
N LEU A 102 6.81 -9.22 -11.48
CA LEU A 102 5.94 -9.66 -10.38
C LEU A 102 6.54 -9.32 -9.01
N LEU A 103 7.84 -9.52 -8.83
CA LEU A 103 8.52 -9.16 -7.58
C LEU A 103 8.48 -7.63 -7.36
N LEU A 104 8.76 -6.84 -8.40
CA LEU A 104 8.68 -5.38 -8.33
C LEU A 104 7.27 -4.90 -8.00
N LEU A 105 6.25 -5.49 -8.61
CA LEU A 105 4.85 -5.19 -8.31
C LEU A 105 4.53 -5.54 -6.84
N TRP A 106 4.96 -6.71 -6.36
CA TRP A 106 4.73 -7.13 -4.99
C TRP A 106 5.40 -6.18 -3.98
N VAL A 107 6.66 -5.82 -4.20
CA VAL A 107 7.38 -4.85 -3.37
C VAL A 107 6.72 -3.47 -3.41
N SER A 108 6.25 -3.04 -4.58
CA SER A 108 5.53 -1.77 -4.74
C SER A 108 4.23 -1.71 -3.92
N VAL A 109 3.42 -2.78 -3.99
CA VAL A 109 2.19 -2.91 -3.22
C VAL A 109 2.49 -2.95 -1.72
N PHE A 110 3.51 -3.69 -1.31
CA PHE A 110 3.93 -3.76 0.09
C PHE A 110 4.38 -2.39 0.63
N LEU A 111 5.16 -1.64 -0.17
CA LEU A 111 5.63 -0.31 0.21
C LEU A 111 4.47 0.68 0.35
N TYR A 112 3.53 0.66 -0.59
CA TYR A 112 2.31 1.48 -0.50
C TYR A 112 1.46 1.09 0.72
N GLY A 113 1.23 -0.21 0.94
CA GLY A 113 0.48 -0.70 2.09
C GLY A 113 1.10 -0.28 3.42
N SER A 114 2.41 -0.41 3.54
CA SER A 114 3.17 0.02 4.73
C SER A 114 3.04 1.53 4.96
N PHE A 115 3.15 2.34 3.89
CA PHE A 115 2.91 3.78 3.96
C PHE A 115 1.48 4.10 4.40
N TYR A 116 0.48 3.46 3.79
CA TYR A 116 -0.93 3.69 4.09
C TYR A 116 -1.23 3.41 5.56
N TYR A 117 -0.84 2.24 6.07
CA TYR A 117 -1.09 1.87 7.47
C TYR A 117 -0.28 2.70 8.47
N SER A 118 0.94 3.12 8.12
CA SER A 118 1.74 3.97 9.01
C SER A 118 1.28 5.42 9.01
N TYR A 119 0.70 5.92 7.91
CA TYR A 119 0.36 7.33 7.76
C TYR A 119 -1.10 7.64 8.10
N MET A 120 -2.01 6.69 7.84
CA MET A 120 -3.45 6.84 8.01
C MET A 120 -3.89 6.31 9.40
N PRO A 121 -4.33 7.19 10.32
CA PRO A 121 -4.84 6.76 11.61
C PRO A 121 -6.24 6.16 11.49
N THR A 122 -6.67 5.49 12.56
CA THR A 122 -8.06 5.06 12.72
C THR A 122 -9.03 6.23 12.49
N VAL A 123 -9.91 6.09 11.51
CA VAL A 123 -10.84 7.14 11.03
C VAL A 123 -11.84 7.56 12.10
N SER A 124 -12.41 6.57 12.79
CA SER A 124 -13.44 6.79 13.78
C SER A 124 -13.28 5.82 14.94
N HIS A 125 -13.47 6.33 16.16
CA HIS A 125 -13.53 5.52 17.36
C HIS A 125 -14.91 5.68 17.98
N LEU A 126 -15.59 4.55 18.22
CA LEU A 126 -16.88 4.50 18.89
C LEU A 126 -16.68 3.88 20.27
N SER A 127 -16.93 4.65 21.31
CA SER A 127 -16.86 4.18 22.70
C SER A 127 -18.26 4.16 23.31
N PRO A 128 -18.72 3.03 23.87
CA PRO A 128 -19.96 3.03 24.64
C PRO A 128 -19.81 3.91 25.89
N VAL A 129 -20.87 4.64 26.22
CA VAL A 129 -20.94 5.55 27.36
C VAL A 129 -21.98 5.03 28.34
N HIS A 130 -21.54 4.65 29.52
CA HIS A 130 -22.41 4.15 30.58
C HIS A 130 -22.63 5.25 31.61
N PHE A 131 -23.86 5.77 31.66
CA PHE A 131 -24.26 6.75 32.66
C PHE A 131 -24.52 6.09 34.00
N TYR A 132 -24.02 6.72 35.05
CA TYR A 132 -24.35 6.43 36.43
C TYR A 132 -24.80 7.73 37.11
N TYR A 133 -25.55 7.58 38.18
CA TYR A 133 -26.05 8.68 38.98
C TYR A 133 -25.99 8.25 40.44
N ARG A 134 -25.94 9.23 41.35
CA ARG A 134 -26.00 8.93 42.78
C ARG A 134 -27.45 8.66 43.18
N THR A 135 -27.61 7.83 44.20
CA THR A 135 -28.91 7.42 44.77
C THR A 135 -29.03 7.82 46.24
N ASP A 136 -28.17 8.73 46.71
CA ASP A 136 -28.00 9.16 48.09
C ASP A 136 -29.00 10.25 48.54
N CYS A 137 -30.15 10.38 47.87
CA CYS A 137 -31.19 11.35 48.19
C CYS A 137 -32.47 10.72 48.73
N ASP A 138 -33.36 11.54 49.29
CA ASP A 138 -34.67 11.09 49.76
C ASP A 138 -35.51 10.50 48.61
N PRO A 139 -36.09 9.30 48.77
CA PRO A 139 -36.83 8.58 47.72
C PRO A 139 -38.21 9.18 47.43
N SER A 140 -38.56 10.35 47.98
CA SER A 140 -39.89 10.96 47.90
C SER A 140 -40.21 11.62 46.56
N THR A 141 -39.24 11.71 45.64
CA THR A 141 -39.44 12.31 44.31
C THR A 141 -39.12 11.32 43.19
N SER A 142 -39.95 11.28 42.14
CA SER A 142 -39.76 10.44 40.94
C SER A 142 -38.64 10.92 40.01
N LEU A 143 -37.70 11.70 40.54
CA LEU A 143 -36.61 12.38 39.82
C LEU A 143 -35.28 11.72 40.19
N LEU A 144 -34.29 11.80 39.30
CA LEU A 144 -32.93 11.41 39.65
C LEU A 144 -32.35 12.32 40.74
N CYS A 145 -31.64 11.75 41.71
CA CYS A 145 -31.02 12.51 42.79
C CYS A 145 -29.95 13.49 42.27
N SER A 146 -29.11 13.01 41.37
CA SER A 146 -28.02 13.76 40.73
C SER A 146 -28.19 13.81 39.21
N PHE A 147 -27.41 14.66 38.56
CA PHE A 147 -27.27 14.61 37.11
C PHE A 147 -26.61 13.27 36.70
N PRO A 148 -27.08 12.64 35.60
CA PRO A 148 -26.40 11.50 35.01
C PRO A 148 -25.00 11.89 34.54
N VAL A 149 -24.01 11.14 34.99
CA VAL A 149 -22.60 11.33 34.64
C VAL A 149 -22.01 10.05 34.08
N ALA A 150 -21.05 10.16 33.18
CA ALA A 150 -20.36 9.02 32.60
C ALA A 150 -18.87 9.32 32.49
N ASN A 151 -18.05 8.31 32.76
CA ASN A 151 -16.60 8.41 32.57
C ASN A 151 -16.19 7.45 31.45
N VAL A 152 -15.57 8.00 30.41
CA VAL A 152 -15.11 7.25 29.24
C VAL A 152 -13.59 7.33 29.18
N SER A 153 -12.93 6.18 29.24
CA SER A 153 -11.49 6.08 29.01
C SER A 153 -11.20 6.08 27.51
N LEU A 154 -10.37 7.03 27.05
CA LEU A 154 -9.90 7.14 25.66
C LEU A 154 -8.53 6.48 25.47
N ALA A 155 -7.91 5.96 26.53
CA ALA A 155 -6.70 5.16 26.47
C ALA A 155 -7.07 3.67 26.45
N ARG A 156 -6.76 2.96 25.35
CA ARG A 156 -6.97 1.51 25.28
C ARG A 156 -5.90 0.82 26.13
N SER A 157 -6.35 -0.06 27.03
CA SER A 157 -5.56 -0.79 28.04
C SER A 157 -4.13 -1.09 27.57
N GLY A 158 -3.18 -0.30 28.04
CA GLY A 158 -1.74 -0.55 27.89
C GLY A 158 -0.96 0.52 27.15
N ARG A 159 -1.21 0.78 25.85
CA ARG A 159 -0.28 1.59 25.00
C ARG A 159 -0.91 2.33 23.82
N ASP A 160 -2.14 2.00 23.41
CA ASP A 160 -2.76 2.65 22.26
C ASP A 160 -3.53 3.91 22.69
N ARG A 161 -2.93 5.05 22.35
CA ARG A 161 -3.62 6.34 22.39
C ARG A 161 -4.56 6.39 21.21
N VAL A 162 -5.85 6.57 21.47
CA VAL A 162 -6.88 6.67 20.43
C VAL A 162 -6.72 7.97 19.61
N LEU A 163 -6.13 9.01 20.20
CA LEU A 163 -5.93 10.32 19.59
C LEU A 163 -4.47 10.54 19.20
N MET A 164 -4.23 10.96 17.96
CA MET A 164 -2.92 11.37 17.46
C MET A 164 -2.66 12.86 17.71
N TYR A 165 -1.41 13.21 17.97
CA TYR A 165 -1.00 14.59 18.22
C TYR A 165 -1.11 15.49 16.99
N GLY A 166 -1.58 16.72 17.20
CA GLY A 166 -1.63 17.76 16.17
C GLY A 166 -2.71 17.54 15.10
N GLN A 167 -3.45 16.43 15.14
CA GLN A 167 -4.58 16.20 14.25
C GLN A 167 -5.87 16.76 14.87
N PRO A 168 -6.69 17.49 14.09
CA PRO A 168 -8.03 17.88 14.51
C PRO A 168 -9.00 16.70 14.52
N TYR A 169 -9.77 16.58 15.61
CA TYR A 169 -10.82 15.59 15.81
C TYR A 169 -12.17 16.27 16.04
N ARG A 170 -13.21 15.74 15.42
CA ARG A 170 -14.61 16.07 15.70
C ARG A 170 -15.15 15.08 16.71
N VAL A 171 -15.60 15.56 17.87
CA VAL A 171 -16.13 14.73 18.97
C VAL A 171 -17.64 14.93 19.03
N THR A 172 -18.38 13.87 18.72
CA THR A 172 -19.85 13.83 18.77
C THR A 172 -20.32 12.82 19.82
N LEU A 173 -21.37 13.17 20.55
CA LEU A 173 -22.05 12.28 21.47
C LEU A 173 -23.39 11.89 20.86
N GLU A 174 -23.57 10.61 20.60
CA GLU A 174 -24.83 10.02 20.14
C GLU A 174 -25.60 9.56 21.37
N LEU A 175 -26.70 10.26 21.70
CA LEU A 175 -27.58 9.93 22.83
C LEU A 175 -28.81 9.18 22.30
N GLU A 176 -29.13 8.03 22.88
CA GLU A 176 -30.33 7.23 22.55
C GLU A 176 -31.43 7.46 23.59
N LEU A 177 -32.52 8.09 23.19
CA LEU A 177 -33.64 8.44 24.06
C LEU A 177 -34.97 7.86 23.54
N PRO A 178 -35.85 7.38 24.43
CA PRO A 178 -37.23 7.08 24.05
C PRO A 178 -38.04 8.37 23.83
N GLU A 179 -39.05 8.29 22.96
CA GLU A 179 -40.07 9.33 22.77
C GLU A 179 -41.12 9.31 23.90
N SER A 180 -40.69 9.35 25.15
CA SER A 180 -41.60 9.35 26.31
C SER A 180 -42.18 10.74 26.57
N PRO A 181 -43.38 10.87 27.17
CA PRO A 181 -43.96 12.17 27.50
C PRO A 181 -43.09 12.98 28.46
N VAL A 182 -42.32 12.30 29.33
CA VAL A 182 -41.34 12.93 30.21
C VAL A 182 -40.24 13.60 29.39
N ASN A 183 -39.67 12.87 28.41
CA ASN A 183 -38.61 13.36 27.53
C ASN A 183 -39.07 14.47 26.58
N GLN A 184 -40.29 14.34 26.02
CA GLN A 184 -40.90 15.37 25.18
C GLN A 184 -41.12 16.68 25.97
N GLY A 185 -41.50 16.58 27.25
CA GLY A 185 -41.69 17.71 28.15
C GLY A 185 -40.41 18.29 28.77
N LEU A 186 -39.22 17.77 28.46
CA LEU A 186 -37.96 18.29 29.01
C LEU A 186 -37.57 19.66 28.45
N GLY A 187 -37.87 19.90 27.17
CA GLY A 187 -37.35 21.05 26.43
C GLY A 187 -35.84 20.94 26.19
N MET A 188 -35.15 22.09 26.21
CA MET A 188 -33.70 22.15 26.05
C MET A 188 -32.99 21.65 27.31
N PHE A 189 -31.99 20.80 27.13
CA PHE A 189 -31.08 20.37 28.19
C PHE A 189 -29.62 20.54 27.76
N LEU A 190 -28.73 20.72 28.73
CA LEU A 190 -27.31 20.94 28.49
C LEU A 190 -26.54 19.63 28.64
N VAL A 191 -25.65 19.36 27.69
CA VAL A 191 -24.68 18.26 27.76
C VAL A 191 -23.28 18.86 27.84
N THR A 192 -22.53 18.47 28.86
CA THR A 192 -21.17 18.94 29.10
C THR A 192 -20.20 17.78 28.98
N ILE A 193 -19.09 18.00 28.27
CA ILE A 193 -17.94 17.10 28.23
C ILE A 193 -16.72 17.79 28.83
N SER A 194 -15.97 17.07 29.66
CA SER A 194 -14.73 17.52 30.27
C SER A 194 -13.63 16.49 30.02
N CYS A 195 -12.66 16.84 29.18
CA CYS A 195 -11.50 16.00 28.90
C CYS A 195 -10.49 16.11 30.04
N TYR A 196 -9.98 14.99 30.55
CA TYR A 196 -9.05 14.95 31.67
C TYR A 196 -7.77 14.18 31.34
N THR A 197 -6.68 14.55 32.01
CA THR A 197 -5.38 13.88 31.90
C THR A 197 -5.22 12.78 32.96
N ARG A 198 -4.12 12.00 32.89
CA ARG A 198 -3.85 10.86 33.79
C ARG A 198 -3.89 11.20 35.29
N GLY A 199 -3.70 12.46 35.66
CA GLY A 199 -3.80 12.97 37.04
C GLY A 199 -5.18 13.51 37.44
N GLY A 200 -6.24 13.27 36.65
CA GLY A 200 -7.60 13.75 36.94
C GLY A 200 -7.82 15.26 36.73
N ARG A 201 -6.79 15.99 36.28
CA ARG A 201 -6.92 17.41 35.93
C ARG A 201 -7.69 17.56 34.62
N ILE A 202 -8.72 18.40 34.65
CA ILE A 202 -9.51 18.79 33.48
C ILE A 202 -8.66 19.71 32.60
N ILE A 203 -8.54 19.38 31.31
CA ILE A 203 -7.75 20.10 30.31
C ILE A 203 -8.65 21.03 29.50
N SER A 204 -9.83 20.55 29.13
CA SER A 204 -10.79 21.27 28.30
C SER A 204 -12.20 20.83 28.65
N THR A 205 -13.13 21.78 28.64
CA THR A 205 -14.55 21.56 28.86
C THR A 205 -15.34 22.22 27.74
N SER A 206 -16.36 21.54 27.25
CA SER A 206 -17.31 22.06 26.26
C SER A 206 -18.72 21.70 26.69
N SER A 207 -19.66 22.62 26.50
CA SER A 207 -21.07 22.42 26.81
C SER A 207 -21.93 22.80 25.62
N ARG A 208 -22.92 21.96 25.31
CA ARG A 208 -23.85 22.14 24.19
C ARG A 208 -25.28 21.96 24.66
N SER A 209 -26.15 22.89 24.27
CA SER A 209 -27.58 22.75 24.46
C SER A 209 -28.14 21.87 23.36
N VAL A 210 -28.99 20.93 23.72
CA VAL A 210 -29.67 20.01 22.81
C VAL A 210 -31.12 19.89 23.24
N MET A 211 -31.99 19.57 22.28
CA MET A 211 -33.40 19.33 22.51
C MET A 211 -33.84 18.11 21.70
N LEU A 212 -34.82 17.37 22.21
CA LEU A 212 -35.49 16.34 21.43
C LEU A 212 -36.16 16.98 20.22
N HIS A 213 -35.92 16.45 19.01
CA HIS A 213 -36.66 16.85 17.82
C HIS A 213 -38.17 16.76 18.09
N TYR A 214 -38.82 17.92 17.99
CA TYR A 214 -40.25 18.03 18.26
C TYR A 214 -41.06 17.39 17.12
N ARG A 215 -42.06 16.60 17.49
CA ARG A 215 -43.08 16.04 16.61
C ARG A 215 -44.45 16.35 17.21
N SER A 216 -45.41 16.79 16.39
CA SER A 216 -46.77 17.05 16.87
C SER A 216 -47.50 15.76 17.22
N ASP A 217 -48.46 15.84 18.14
CA ASP A 217 -49.25 14.67 18.58
C ASP A 217 -49.97 13.98 17.41
N LEU A 218 -50.51 14.78 16.47
CA LEU A 218 -51.13 14.26 15.25
C LEU A 218 -50.13 13.47 14.39
N LEU A 219 -48.91 13.99 14.24
CA LEU A 219 -47.87 13.32 13.48
C LEU A 219 -47.43 12.02 14.17
N GLN A 220 -47.28 12.03 15.49
CA GLN A 220 -46.97 10.83 16.28
C GLN A 220 -48.04 9.74 16.12
N MET A 221 -49.33 10.12 16.12
CA MET A 221 -50.43 9.18 15.86
C MET A 221 -50.38 8.60 14.45
N ILE A 222 -50.14 9.42 13.43
CA ILE A 222 -50.03 8.96 12.04
C ILE A 222 -48.81 8.04 11.88
N ASP A 223 -47.65 8.41 12.45
CA ASP A 223 -46.42 7.61 12.40
C ASP A 223 -46.63 6.24 13.04
N THR A 224 -47.26 6.22 14.22
CA THR A 224 -47.60 4.98 14.94
C THR A 224 -48.62 4.12 14.17
N LEU A 225 -49.60 4.75 13.50
CA LEU A 225 -50.60 4.02 12.71
C LEU A 225 -49.99 3.42 11.44
N VAL A 226 -49.19 4.19 10.71
CA VAL A 226 -48.53 3.78 9.46
C VAL A 226 -47.49 2.70 9.72
N PHE A 227 -46.67 2.84 10.77
CA PHE A 227 -45.65 1.86 11.15
C PHE A 227 -46.15 0.82 12.17
N SER A 228 -47.45 0.72 12.41
CA SER A 228 -48.05 -0.17 13.42
C SER A 228 -47.63 -1.63 13.26
N SER A 229 -47.63 -2.16 12.04
CA SER A 229 -47.19 -3.52 11.75
C SER A 229 -45.71 -3.71 12.11
N LEU A 230 -44.85 -2.77 11.71
CA LEU A 230 -43.41 -2.81 11.94
C LEU A 230 -43.06 -2.72 13.43
N LEU A 231 -43.80 -1.92 14.19
CA LEU A 231 -43.68 -1.78 15.64
C LEU A 231 -44.14 -3.05 16.37
N LEU A 232 -45.27 -3.64 15.98
CA LEU A 232 -45.81 -4.86 16.61
C LEU A 232 -44.91 -6.09 16.40
N PHE A 233 -44.30 -6.20 15.21
CA PHE A 233 -43.32 -7.26 14.93
C PHE A 233 -41.93 -6.96 15.52
N GLY A 234 -41.71 -5.80 16.13
CA GLY A 234 -40.43 -5.41 16.74
C GLY A 234 -39.32 -5.08 15.73
N PHE A 235 -39.66 -4.87 14.45
CA PHE A 235 -38.70 -4.42 13.44
C PHE A 235 -38.36 -2.93 13.57
N ALA A 236 -39.26 -2.16 14.20
CA ALA A 236 -39.05 -0.77 14.54
C ALA A 236 -39.29 -0.54 16.04
N GLU A 237 -38.61 0.45 16.61
CA GLU A 237 -38.73 0.86 18.01
C GLU A 237 -38.92 2.38 18.07
N GLN A 238 -39.76 2.87 18.99
CA GLN A 238 -40.00 4.30 19.21
C GLN A 238 -38.85 4.94 20.01
N LYS A 239 -37.72 5.14 19.34
CA LYS A 239 -36.53 5.77 19.89
C LYS A 239 -35.98 6.83 18.95
N GLN A 240 -35.29 7.79 19.54
CA GLN A 240 -34.65 8.86 18.83
C GLN A 240 -33.17 8.93 19.18
N LEU A 241 -32.33 9.01 18.15
CA LEU A 241 -30.89 9.22 18.27
C LEU A 241 -30.60 10.72 18.13
N LEU A 242 -29.98 11.31 19.14
CA LEU A 242 -29.58 12.71 19.17
C LEU A 242 -28.05 12.79 19.04
N GLU A 243 -27.58 13.31 17.90
CA GLU A 243 -26.16 13.57 17.69
C GLU A 243 -25.81 14.98 18.17
N VAL A 244 -24.95 15.07 19.20
CA VAL A 244 -24.52 16.32 19.80
C VAL A 244 -23.05 16.55 19.50
N GLU A 245 -22.75 17.58 18.70
CA GLU A 245 -21.36 17.96 18.39
C GLU A 245 -20.75 18.80 19.51
N LEU A 246 -19.94 18.14 20.35
CA LEU A 246 -19.33 18.76 21.52
C LEU A 246 -18.06 19.53 21.15
N TYR A 247 -17.20 18.95 20.31
CA TYR A 247 -16.02 19.64 19.77
C TYR A 247 -15.98 19.52 18.23
N PRO A 248 -15.94 20.63 17.49
CA PRO A 248 -15.76 20.60 16.04
C PRO A 248 -14.31 20.31 15.64
N GLU A 249 -13.35 20.89 16.36
CA GLU A 249 -11.92 20.78 16.06
C GLU A 249 -11.09 20.62 17.34
N TYR A 250 -11.21 19.47 17.99
CA TYR A 250 -10.40 19.11 19.16
C TYR A 250 -8.98 18.73 18.73
N ARG A 251 -7.95 19.38 19.30
CA ARG A 251 -6.55 19.07 19.02
C ARG A 251 -5.86 18.51 20.24
N GLU A 252 -5.26 17.34 20.09
CA GLU A 252 -4.55 16.66 21.16
C GLU A 252 -3.16 17.27 21.40
N ASN A 253 -2.87 17.60 22.67
CA ASN A 253 -1.62 18.23 23.08
C ASN A 253 -0.54 17.19 23.41
N SER A 254 0.68 17.37 22.89
CA SER A 254 1.78 16.42 23.11
C SER A 254 2.23 16.32 24.58
N TYR A 255 2.27 17.45 25.29
CA TYR A 255 2.74 17.53 26.68
C TYR A 255 1.72 17.07 27.71
N VAL A 256 0.42 17.21 27.41
CA VAL A 256 -0.68 16.89 28.33
C VAL A 256 -1.70 15.99 27.62
N PRO A 257 -1.42 14.68 27.51
CA PRO A 257 -2.30 13.77 26.80
C PRO A 257 -3.63 13.57 27.53
N THR A 258 -4.71 13.55 26.77
CA THR A 258 -6.06 13.21 27.22
C THR A 258 -6.15 11.72 27.48
N THR A 259 -6.56 11.36 28.70
CA THR A 259 -6.72 9.97 29.13
C THR A 259 -8.17 9.52 29.01
N GLY A 260 -9.10 10.43 29.24
CA GLY A 260 -10.53 10.17 29.13
C GLY A 260 -11.34 11.44 29.08
N ALA A 261 -12.65 11.25 28.97
CA ALA A 261 -13.64 12.30 28.99
C ALA A 261 -14.71 11.99 30.04
N PHE A 262 -15.10 13.02 30.78
CA PHE A 262 -16.20 12.99 31.73
C PHE A 262 -17.39 13.70 31.09
N ILE A 263 -18.51 13.01 30.95
CA ILE A 263 -19.71 13.52 30.28
C ILE A 263 -20.79 13.67 31.35
N GLU A 264 -21.46 14.82 31.36
CA GLU A 264 -22.53 15.14 32.29
C GLU A 264 -23.75 15.67 31.53
N VAL A 265 -24.92 15.12 31.83
CA VAL A 265 -26.20 15.58 31.26
C VAL A 265 -26.94 16.37 32.34
N HIS A 266 -27.14 17.66 32.13
CA HIS A 266 -27.77 18.55 33.11
C HIS A 266 -29.31 18.44 33.06
N SER A 267 -29.84 17.26 33.39
CA SER A 267 -31.27 17.04 33.61
C SER A 267 -31.48 15.89 34.58
N LYS A 268 -32.33 16.10 35.60
CA LYS A 268 -32.71 15.08 36.58
C LYS A 268 -33.95 14.28 36.17
N ARG A 269 -34.53 14.58 35.01
CA ARG A 269 -35.78 13.98 34.51
C ARG A 269 -35.59 13.20 33.22
N ILE A 270 -34.37 13.21 32.69
CA ILE A 270 -34.07 12.59 31.41
C ILE A 270 -34.10 11.08 31.50
N GLN A 271 -34.77 10.46 30.54
CA GLN A 271 -34.78 9.01 30.33
C GLN A 271 -33.94 8.72 29.09
N LEU A 272 -32.96 7.83 29.21
CA LEU A 272 -32.03 7.49 28.15
C LEU A 272 -31.76 5.98 28.18
N TYR A 273 -31.61 5.37 27.03
CA TYR A 273 -31.27 3.95 26.89
C TYR A 273 -29.77 3.72 26.89
N GLY A 274 -29.05 4.58 26.19
CA GLY A 274 -27.61 4.46 26.03
C GLY A 274 -27.02 5.69 25.39
N ALA A 275 -25.70 5.70 25.31
CA ALA A 275 -24.98 6.71 24.55
C ALA A 275 -23.67 6.17 24.01
N TYR A 276 -23.23 6.77 22.92
CA TYR A 276 -21.98 6.44 22.26
C TYR A 276 -21.18 7.71 22.02
N LEU A 277 -19.93 7.71 22.45
CA LEU A 277 -18.99 8.78 22.15
C LEU A 277 -18.29 8.42 20.84
N ARG A 278 -18.53 9.22 19.81
CA ARG A 278 -17.97 9.03 18.48
C ARG A 278 -16.93 10.11 18.22
N ILE A 279 -15.71 9.67 17.95
CA ILE A 279 -14.60 10.56 17.66
C ILE A 279 -14.21 10.33 16.21
N HIS A 280 -14.37 11.37 15.39
CA HIS A 280 -14.01 11.35 13.98
C HIS A 280 -12.76 12.16 13.74
N ALA A 281 -11.80 11.59 13.04
CA ALA A 281 -10.62 12.31 12.59
C ALA A 281 -11.00 13.24 11.43
N HIS A 282 -10.73 14.54 11.54
CA HIS A 282 -10.85 15.44 10.40
C HIS A 282 -9.54 15.34 9.59
N PHE A 283 -9.63 14.79 8.38
CA PHE A 283 -8.47 14.65 7.50
C PHE A 283 -8.33 15.88 6.62
N SER A 284 -7.12 16.45 6.56
CA SER A 284 -6.75 17.50 5.62
C SER A 284 -5.54 17.09 4.78
N GLY A 285 -5.34 17.73 3.63
CA GLY A 285 -4.21 17.49 2.73
C GLY A 285 -4.19 16.08 2.11
N LEU A 286 -3.04 15.41 2.14
CA LEU A 286 -2.87 14.08 1.55
C LEU A 286 -3.78 13.02 2.20
N ARG A 287 -4.01 13.11 3.51
CA ARG A 287 -4.92 12.17 4.23
C ARG A 287 -6.36 12.28 3.72
N TYR A 288 -6.81 13.48 3.40
CA TYR A 288 -8.14 13.70 2.83
C TYR A 288 -8.29 12.99 1.49
N LEU A 289 -7.29 13.13 0.61
CA LEU A 289 -7.28 12.45 -0.69
C LEU A 289 -7.29 10.92 -0.52
N LEU A 290 -6.47 10.40 0.40
CA LEU A 290 -6.38 8.97 0.71
C LEU A 290 -7.69 8.39 1.27
N TYR A 291 -8.42 9.19 2.06
CA TYR A 291 -9.69 8.80 2.66
C TYR A 291 -10.85 8.85 1.64
N ASN A 292 -10.94 9.93 0.87
CA ASN A 292 -12.05 10.13 -0.06
C ASN A 292 -11.90 9.33 -1.36
N PHE A 293 -10.66 9.10 -1.82
CA PHE A 293 -10.36 8.38 -3.06
C PHE A 293 -9.32 7.26 -2.85
N PRO A 294 -9.65 6.20 -2.09
CA PRO A 294 -8.69 5.14 -1.77
C PRO A 294 -8.19 4.40 -3.02
N MET A 295 -9.05 4.18 -4.02
CA MET A 295 -8.70 3.43 -5.23
C MET A 295 -7.75 4.18 -6.16
N THR A 296 -8.00 5.47 -6.39
CA THR A 296 -7.14 6.28 -7.28
C THR A 296 -5.79 6.52 -6.62
N CYS A 297 -5.76 6.79 -5.32
CA CYS A 297 -4.51 6.95 -4.56
C CYS A 297 -3.69 5.66 -4.54
N ALA A 298 -4.34 4.50 -4.38
CA ALA A 298 -3.66 3.21 -4.43
C ALA A 298 -3.04 2.96 -5.81
N PHE A 299 -3.77 3.21 -6.90
CA PHE A 299 -3.24 3.03 -8.25
C PHE A 299 -2.05 3.97 -8.51
N VAL A 300 -2.18 5.27 -8.21
CA VAL A 300 -1.13 6.26 -8.41
C VAL A 300 0.10 5.95 -7.53
N GLY A 301 -0.11 5.55 -6.27
CA GLY A 301 0.96 5.19 -5.34
C GLY A 301 1.72 3.92 -5.75
N VAL A 302 1.01 2.88 -6.18
CA VAL A 302 1.63 1.64 -6.66
C VAL A 302 2.34 1.86 -8.01
N ALA A 303 1.75 2.66 -8.91
CA ALA A 303 2.38 2.97 -10.20
C ALA A 303 3.66 3.81 -10.04
N SER A 304 3.67 4.79 -9.12
CA SER A 304 4.85 5.62 -8.85
C SER A 304 5.98 4.80 -8.21
N ASN A 305 5.67 3.98 -7.20
CA ASN A 305 6.61 3.06 -6.58
C ASN A 305 7.17 2.04 -7.59
N PHE A 306 6.32 1.47 -8.44
CA PHE A 306 6.73 0.53 -9.47
C PHE A 306 7.68 1.20 -10.49
N THR A 307 7.36 2.41 -10.93
CA THR A 307 8.22 3.18 -11.86
C THR A 307 9.56 3.50 -11.23
N PHE A 308 9.57 3.96 -9.97
CA PHE A 308 10.80 4.28 -9.24
C PHE A 308 11.72 3.05 -9.08
N LEU A 309 11.17 1.91 -8.63
CA LEU A 309 11.92 0.66 -8.50
C LEU A 309 12.40 0.15 -9.86
N SER A 310 11.57 0.28 -10.91
CA SER A 310 11.94 -0.10 -12.27
C SER A 310 13.12 0.72 -12.80
N VAL A 311 13.15 2.03 -12.54
CA VAL A 311 14.28 2.90 -12.91
C VAL A 311 15.56 2.50 -12.18
N ILE A 312 15.49 2.17 -10.89
CA ILE A 312 16.65 1.70 -10.12
C ILE A 312 17.19 0.38 -10.70
N VAL A 313 16.32 -0.58 -10.97
CA VAL A 313 16.71 -1.86 -11.56
C VAL A 313 17.31 -1.66 -12.95
N LEU A 314 16.70 -0.82 -13.78
CA LEU A 314 17.20 -0.50 -15.11
C LEU A 314 18.60 0.15 -15.04
N PHE A 315 18.80 1.11 -14.14
CA PHE A 315 20.10 1.74 -13.95
C PHE A 315 21.14 0.74 -13.42
N SER A 316 20.77 -0.14 -12.48
CA SER A 316 21.65 -1.22 -12.00
C SER A 316 22.05 -2.18 -13.12
N TYR A 317 21.11 -2.50 -14.01
CA TYR A 317 21.35 -3.34 -15.18
C TYR A 317 22.29 -2.63 -16.16
N MET A 318 22.06 -1.34 -16.45
CA MET A 318 22.95 -0.55 -17.30
C MET A 318 24.35 -0.42 -16.69
N GLN A 319 24.48 -0.21 -15.38
CA GLN A 319 25.76 -0.21 -14.69
C GLN A 319 26.46 -1.57 -14.73
N TRP A 320 25.73 -2.68 -14.66
CA TRP A 320 26.31 -4.01 -14.81
C TRP A 320 26.79 -4.26 -16.24
N VAL A 321 26.01 -3.84 -17.24
CA VAL A 321 26.36 -3.94 -18.66
C VAL A 321 27.56 -3.04 -19.01
N TRP A 322 27.58 -1.77 -18.58
CA TRP A 322 28.70 -0.84 -18.80
C TRP A 322 29.89 -1.10 -17.88
N GLY A 323 29.67 -1.56 -16.65
CA GLY A 323 30.72 -2.00 -15.73
C GLY A 323 31.38 -3.30 -16.15
N GLY A 324 30.74 -4.08 -17.04
CA GLY A 324 31.37 -5.17 -17.80
C GLY A 324 32.24 -4.68 -18.96
N ILE A 325 32.02 -3.47 -19.47
CA ILE A 325 32.84 -2.83 -20.53
C ILE A 325 34.12 -2.19 -19.96
N TRP A 326 34.12 -1.72 -18.71
CA TRP A 326 35.35 -1.28 -18.04
C TRP A 326 35.92 -2.42 -17.20
N PRO A 327 36.95 -3.14 -17.66
CA PRO A 327 37.56 -4.16 -16.84
C PRO A 327 38.16 -3.51 -15.59
N ARG A 328 37.54 -3.75 -14.43
CA ARG A 328 38.13 -3.52 -13.10
C ARG A 328 39.27 -4.52 -12.80
N HIS A 329 40.09 -4.83 -13.80
CA HIS A 329 41.26 -5.67 -13.68
C HIS A 329 42.40 -5.07 -14.51
N ARG A 330 43.10 -4.04 -14.01
CA ARG A 330 44.52 -3.77 -14.32
C ARG A 330 45.29 -2.90 -13.30
N PHE A 331 44.79 -2.62 -12.09
CA PHE A 331 45.59 -1.87 -11.08
C PHE A 331 46.18 -2.70 -9.94
N ALA A 332 45.79 -3.97 -9.75
CA ALA A 332 46.38 -4.82 -8.70
C ALA A 332 47.63 -5.61 -9.13
N LEU A 333 47.90 -5.74 -10.44
CA LEU A 333 49.02 -6.56 -10.96
C LEU A 333 50.33 -5.78 -11.22
N GLN A 334 50.30 -4.44 -11.26
CA GLN A 334 51.54 -3.66 -11.43
C GLN A 334 52.36 -3.50 -10.14
N VAL A 335 51.78 -3.70 -8.95
CA VAL A 335 52.54 -3.62 -7.69
C VAL A 335 53.42 -4.87 -7.50
N ASN A 336 52.99 -6.04 -7.97
CA ASN A 336 53.76 -7.28 -7.84
C ASN A 336 54.86 -7.45 -8.91
N ILE A 337 54.72 -6.88 -10.11
CA ILE A 337 55.79 -6.93 -11.13
C ILE A 337 56.94 -6.00 -10.77
N ARG A 338 56.65 -4.81 -10.20
CA ARG A 338 57.70 -3.87 -9.75
C ARG A 338 58.50 -4.39 -8.55
N LYS A 339 57.90 -5.24 -7.70
CA LYS A 339 58.59 -5.90 -6.58
C LYS A 339 59.47 -7.07 -7.03
N ARG A 340 59.15 -7.72 -8.15
CA ARG A 340 59.94 -8.83 -8.72
C ARG A 340 61.20 -8.35 -9.45
N ASP A 341 61.17 -7.17 -10.07
CA ASP A 341 62.35 -6.57 -10.70
C ASP A 341 63.34 -5.94 -9.69
N GLY A 342 62.86 -5.49 -8.52
CA GLY A 342 63.72 -5.01 -7.43
C GLY A 342 64.56 -6.14 -6.81
N SER A 343 63.98 -7.32 -6.61
CA SER A 343 64.68 -8.45 -5.99
C SER A 343 65.72 -9.08 -6.93
N ARG A 344 65.54 -9.00 -8.26
CA ARG A 344 66.53 -9.54 -9.22
C ARG A 344 67.78 -8.66 -9.35
N LYS A 345 67.68 -7.34 -9.12
CA LYS A 345 68.84 -6.44 -9.09
C LYS A 345 69.65 -6.57 -7.79
N GLU A 346 69.01 -6.89 -6.67
CA GLU A 346 69.71 -7.03 -5.37
C GLU A 346 70.52 -8.34 -5.27
N VAL A 347 70.07 -9.41 -5.94
CA VAL A 347 70.84 -10.68 -6.00
C VAL A 347 72.02 -10.58 -6.98
N GLN A 348 71.90 -9.83 -8.07
CA GLN A 348 73.01 -9.63 -9.02
C GLN A 348 74.12 -8.72 -8.45
N GLY A 349 73.77 -7.76 -7.59
CA GLY A 349 74.73 -6.88 -6.93
C GLY A 349 75.57 -7.54 -5.82
N ARG A 350 75.08 -8.63 -5.21
CA ARG A 350 75.80 -9.34 -4.14
C ARG A 350 76.74 -10.45 -4.63
N ILE A 351 76.64 -10.86 -5.90
CA ILE A 351 77.52 -11.89 -6.49
C ILE A 351 78.77 -11.27 -7.13
N SER A 352 78.77 -9.96 -7.43
CA SER A 352 79.91 -9.28 -8.07
C SER A 352 80.94 -8.68 -7.10
N ALA A 353 80.77 -8.83 -5.79
CA ALA A 353 81.66 -8.30 -4.76
C ALA A 353 82.23 -9.41 -3.88
N ARG A 354 82.96 -10.36 -4.47
CA ARG A 354 83.83 -11.28 -3.72
C ARG A 354 84.95 -11.83 -4.59
N GLN A 355 86.10 -11.15 -4.57
CA GLN A 355 87.42 -11.77 -4.79
C GLN A 355 88.50 -11.06 -3.96
N PRO A 356 89.61 -11.76 -3.62
CA PRO A 356 90.43 -11.51 -2.43
C PRO A 356 91.64 -10.62 -2.70
N GLY A 357 92.18 -10.02 -1.64
CA GLY A 357 93.48 -9.33 -1.65
C GLY A 357 94.14 -9.39 -0.27
N GLN A 358 95.24 -10.13 -0.21
CA GLN A 358 96.32 -10.17 0.79
C GLN A 358 97.47 -9.36 0.11
N GLU A 359 98.21 -8.40 0.68
CA GLU A 359 99.09 -8.41 1.86
C GLU A 359 99.42 -6.97 2.37
N GLU A 360 99.70 -6.91 3.68
CA GLU A 360 100.57 -6.03 4.51
C GLU A 360 100.90 -4.56 4.16
N SER A 361 100.62 -3.66 5.13
CA SER A 361 101.66 -3.03 6.00
C SER A 361 101.09 -2.11 7.11
N THR A 362 101.44 -2.46 8.35
CA THR A 362 101.84 -1.66 9.54
C THR A 362 101.20 -0.29 9.89
N GLN A 363 100.56 -0.23 11.07
CA GLN A 363 100.74 0.68 12.24
C GLN A 363 99.40 0.78 13.03
N LEU A 364 99.27 0.17 14.20
CA LEU A 364 99.63 0.62 15.57
C LEU A 364 98.54 1.47 16.26
N SER A 365 98.05 0.94 17.40
CA SER A 365 97.38 1.61 18.56
C SER A 365 95.99 2.24 18.33
N ASP A 366 95.01 2.23 19.23
CA ASP A 366 94.85 1.68 20.58
C ASP A 366 93.36 1.83 20.97
N ILE A 367 92.88 0.95 21.86
CA ILE A 367 92.00 1.22 23.03
C ILE A 367 90.54 1.69 22.76
N THR A 368 89.53 0.86 23.05
CA THR A 368 88.71 0.82 24.31
C THR A 368 87.66 1.96 24.29
N GLU A 369 86.37 1.85 24.56
CA GLU A 369 85.51 0.91 25.29
C GLU A 369 84.08 1.49 25.17
N SER A 370 83.06 0.64 25.36
CA SER A 370 81.86 0.96 26.16
C SER A 370 80.89 2.06 25.65
N TYR A 371 79.58 2.05 25.89
CA TYR A 371 78.65 1.18 26.60
C TYR A 371 77.22 1.64 26.22
N SER A 372 76.26 0.71 26.31
CA SER A 372 74.86 0.88 26.77
C SER A 372 74.05 2.12 26.34
N THR A 373 72.95 1.98 25.61
CA THR A 373 71.62 1.58 26.14
C THR A 373 71.12 2.48 27.27
N LEU A 374 70.05 3.26 27.03
CA LEU A 374 68.93 3.31 27.94
C LEU A 374 67.66 3.93 27.32
N GLN A 375 66.62 3.15 27.52
CA GLN A 375 65.21 3.30 27.25
C GLN A 375 64.53 3.98 28.44
N THR A 376 63.62 4.94 28.23
CA THR A 376 62.51 5.23 29.18
C THR A 376 61.50 6.23 28.60
N LEU A 377 60.26 5.75 28.39
CA LEU A 377 58.97 6.44 28.64
C LEU A 377 58.74 6.56 30.17
N PRO A 378 57.62 7.10 30.69
CA PRO A 378 56.70 8.21 30.33
C PRO A 378 56.53 9.12 31.62
N PRO A 379 55.36 9.65 32.07
CA PRO A 379 54.06 10.01 31.45
C PRO A 379 53.51 11.41 31.83
N SER A 380 52.48 11.87 31.11
CA SER A 380 51.15 12.27 31.64
C SER A 380 50.20 12.56 30.49
#